data_AF-A0A9N9P3E8-F1
#
_entry.id   AF-A0A9N9P3E8-F1
#
_cell.length_a   1.000
_cell.length_b   1.000
_cell.length_c   1.000
_cell.angle_alpha   90.00
_cell.angle_beta   90.00
_cell.angle_gamma   90.00
#
_symmetry.space_group_name_H-M   'P 1'
#
loop_
_entity.id
_entity.type
_entity.pdbx_description
1 polymer ?
#
loop_
_entity_poly.entity_id
_entity_poly.type
_entity_poly.pdbx_seq_one_letter_code
_entity_poly.pdbx_strand_id
1 'polypeptide(L)'
;LQFFSLLLVEASQANQEDKANQANQANKRPNAKNLPCALATLVPLYKNLGLLECEIKNSQTIRHADSKKPKSRLQLYNDFFPELIQIQTHLQDFSLCEKHYNQLWQINSSDFDNEIVEKQARTQYAHKTNVVQTNEVGVQANPETHEIGIQVADIMLHTLETRVCFLQSQLDSKVIEVEDLKNRLEYAYDYVIESWGRVQEISKVNKELIELNNALKYKWKNRYDSQRKRIESVIQIANEERQNVYDDIESLIFNKEQFLFN
;
A
#
# COMPACT_ATOMS: atom_id res chain seq x y z
N LEU A 1 -42.68 28.43 -45.84
CA LEU A 1 -42.11 28.93 -44.57
C LEU A 1 -41.99 27.84 -43.49
N GLN A 2 -42.95 26.93 -43.32
CA GLN A 2 -42.84 25.85 -42.31
C GLN A 2 -41.84 24.72 -42.62
N PHE A 3 -41.53 24.44 -43.89
CA PHE A 3 -40.56 23.38 -44.26
C PHE A 3 -39.09 23.77 -44.01
N PHE A 4 -38.74 25.05 -44.10
CA PHE A 4 -37.37 25.51 -43.85
C PHE A 4 -37.00 25.48 -42.37
N SER A 5 -37.99 25.65 -41.47
CA SER A 5 -37.76 25.60 -40.02
C SER A 5 -37.49 24.18 -39.52
N LEU A 6 -38.10 23.15 -40.12
CA LEU A 6 -37.85 21.76 -39.71
C LEU A 6 -36.44 21.29 -40.10
N LEU A 7 -36.00 21.60 -41.33
CA LEU A 7 -34.67 21.26 -41.83
C LEU A 7 -33.53 21.96 -41.05
N LEU A 8 -33.77 23.20 -40.58
CA LEU A 8 -32.81 23.92 -39.74
C LEU A 8 -32.69 23.33 -38.33
N VAL A 9 -33.79 22.82 -37.76
CA VAL A 9 -33.78 22.17 -36.45
C VAL A 9 -33.09 20.80 -36.53
N GLU A 10 -33.40 19.99 -37.54
CA GLU A 10 -32.76 18.69 -37.75
C GLU A 10 -31.26 18.81 -38.04
N ALA A 11 -30.85 19.80 -38.85
CA ALA A 11 -29.43 20.06 -39.12
C ALA A 11 -28.67 20.59 -37.89
N SER A 12 -29.36 21.27 -36.96
CA SER A 12 -28.77 21.74 -35.70
C SER A 12 -28.59 20.60 -34.68
N GLN A 13 -29.52 19.64 -34.65
CA GLN A 13 -29.46 18.46 -33.79
C GLN A 13 -28.39 17.47 -34.28
N ALA A 14 -28.30 17.22 -35.59
CA ALA A 14 -27.24 16.39 -36.18
C ALA A 14 -25.84 16.97 -35.92
N ASN A 15 -25.67 18.29 -36.03
CA ASN A 15 -24.39 18.96 -35.70
C ASN A 15 -24.06 18.95 -34.20
N GLN A 16 -25.06 18.89 -33.32
CA GLN A 16 -24.84 18.76 -31.87
C GLN A 16 -24.49 17.32 -31.48
N GLU A 17 -25.10 16.32 -32.13
CA GLU A 17 -24.74 14.91 -31.95
C GLU A 17 -23.36 14.57 -32.51
N ASP A 18 -22.96 15.15 -33.66
CA ASP A 18 -21.62 14.96 -34.22
C ASP A 18 -20.53 15.64 -33.39
N LYS A 19 -20.79 16.83 -32.82
CA LYS A 19 -19.87 17.48 -31.87
C LYS A 19 -19.80 16.75 -30.53
N ALA A 20 -20.92 16.19 -30.05
CA ALA A 20 -20.94 15.36 -28.84
C ALA A 20 -20.22 14.00 -29.06
N ASN A 21 -20.33 13.42 -30.25
CA ASN A 21 -19.63 12.19 -30.63
C ASN A 21 -18.13 12.41 -30.87
N GLN A 22 -17.73 13.56 -31.44
CA GLN A 22 -16.31 13.95 -31.54
C GLN A 22 -15.70 14.28 -30.17
N ALA A 23 -16.45 14.92 -29.26
CA ALA A 23 -16.02 15.15 -27.88
C ALA A 23 -15.96 13.84 -27.04
N ASN A 24 -16.81 12.86 -27.33
CA ASN A 24 -16.80 11.54 -26.70
C ASN A 24 -15.69 10.59 -27.24
N GLN A 25 -15.19 10.82 -28.44
CA GLN A 25 -14.00 10.12 -28.95
C GLN A 25 -12.70 10.71 -28.44
N ALA A 26 -12.65 12.02 -28.15
CA ALA A 26 -11.49 12.69 -27.53
C ALA A 26 -11.30 12.37 -26.03
N ASN A 27 -12.33 11.84 -25.35
CA ASN A 27 -12.30 11.52 -23.91
C ASN A 27 -12.12 10.02 -23.58
N LYS A 28 -11.91 9.15 -24.58
CA LYS A 28 -11.56 7.75 -24.30
C LYS A 28 -10.07 7.65 -24.02
N ARG A 29 -9.75 7.52 -22.73
CA ARG A 29 -8.41 7.21 -22.27
C ARG A 29 -7.79 6.06 -23.09
N PRO A 30 -6.55 6.21 -23.60
CA PRO A 30 -5.89 5.15 -24.35
C PRO A 30 -5.80 3.87 -23.51
N ASN A 31 -5.93 2.70 -24.14
CA ASN A 31 -5.83 1.42 -23.44
C ASN A 31 -4.45 1.29 -22.79
N ALA A 32 -4.39 0.84 -21.53
CA ALA A 32 -3.13 0.65 -20.80
C ALA A 32 -2.10 -0.19 -21.56
N LYS A 33 -2.55 -1.15 -22.39
CA LYS A 33 -1.67 -1.99 -23.22
C LYS A 33 -0.87 -1.21 -24.27
N ASN A 34 -1.34 -0.03 -24.66
CA ASN A 34 -0.71 0.81 -25.68
C ASN A 34 0.29 1.82 -25.07
N LEU A 35 0.39 1.88 -23.74
CA LEU A 35 1.26 2.82 -23.04
C LEU A 35 2.55 2.11 -22.58
N PRO A 36 3.71 2.79 -22.65
CA PRO A 36 4.96 2.24 -22.15
C PRO A 36 4.89 2.01 -20.63
N CYS A 37 5.58 0.99 -20.15
CA CYS A 37 5.60 0.74 -18.71
C CYS A 37 6.44 1.82 -18.01
N ALA A 38 5.94 2.38 -16.91
CA ALA A 38 6.59 3.43 -16.12
C ALA A 38 7.99 3.07 -15.63
N LEU A 39 8.28 1.77 -15.43
CA LEU A 39 9.59 1.31 -14.98
C LEU A 39 10.48 0.83 -16.13
N ALA A 40 9.99 0.77 -17.37
CA ALA A 40 10.74 0.22 -18.52
C ALA A 40 12.04 0.98 -18.78
N THR A 41 12.01 2.31 -18.66
CA THR A 41 13.18 3.17 -18.83
C THR A 41 14.18 3.08 -17.67
N LEU A 42 13.73 2.62 -16.51
CA LEU A 42 14.55 2.44 -15.31
C LEU A 42 15.22 1.06 -15.25
N VAL A 43 14.68 0.07 -15.96
CA VAL A 43 15.24 -1.30 -15.99
C VAL A 43 16.74 -1.31 -16.29
N PRO A 44 17.28 -0.63 -17.32
CA PRO A 44 18.72 -0.69 -17.61
C PRO A 44 19.58 -0.09 -16.49
N LEU A 45 19.09 0.94 -15.81
CA LEU A 45 19.81 1.65 -14.74
C LEU A 45 19.83 0.84 -13.44
N TYR A 46 18.76 0.10 -13.17
CA TYR A 46 18.54 -0.56 -11.88
C TYR A 46 18.51 -2.09 -11.97
N LYS A 47 18.91 -2.67 -13.11
CA LYS A 47 19.01 -4.13 -13.30
C LYS A 47 19.92 -4.78 -12.25
N ASN A 48 21.05 -4.15 -11.93
CA ASN A 48 22.02 -4.64 -10.95
C ASN A 48 21.53 -4.50 -9.49
N LEU A 49 20.51 -3.67 -9.29
CA LEU A 49 19.79 -3.43 -8.03
C LEU A 49 18.49 -4.26 -7.97
N GLY A 50 18.32 -5.22 -8.87
CA GLY A 50 17.25 -6.21 -8.84
C GLY A 50 15.94 -5.78 -9.52
N LEU A 51 15.88 -4.62 -10.18
CA LEU A 51 14.72 -4.25 -10.99
C LEU A 51 14.61 -5.19 -12.19
N LEU A 52 13.47 -5.87 -12.32
CA LEU A 52 13.31 -6.91 -13.33
C LEU A 52 13.00 -6.31 -14.69
N GLU A 53 13.47 -6.96 -15.76
CA GLU A 53 13.08 -6.58 -17.12
C GLU A 53 11.57 -6.72 -17.33
N CYS A 54 10.99 -5.77 -18.09
CA CYS A 54 9.61 -5.88 -18.54
C CYS A 54 9.44 -7.21 -19.28
N GLU A 55 8.39 -7.93 -18.91
CA GLU A 55 7.96 -9.09 -19.67
C GLU A 55 6.78 -8.66 -20.53
N ILE A 56 6.75 -9.07 -21.81
CA ILE A 56 5.63 -8.83 -22.72
C ILE A 56 5.01 -10.20 -23.04
N LYS A 57 3.84 -10.49 -22.46
CA LYS A 57 3.05 -11.70 -22.75
C LYS A 57 1.72 -11.33 -23.39
N ASN A 58 1.22 -12.15 -24.31
CA ASN A 58 -0.05 -11.89 -25.01
C ASN A 58 -1.27 -11.80 -24.07
N SER A 59 -1.22 -12.44 -22.90
CA SER A 59 -2.29 -12.48 -21.89
C SER A 59 -2.02 -11.67 -20.62
N GLN A 60 -1.02 -10.77 -20.62
CA GLN A 60 -0.64 -10.04 -19.41
C GLN A 60 -1.70 -9.02 -18.95
N THR A 61 -1.86 -8.92 -17.63
CA THR A 61 -2.71 -7.89 -17.02
C THR A 61 -1.91 -6.59 -16.89
N ILE A 62 -2.12 -5.66 -17.83
CA ILE A 62 -1.48 -4.33 -17.81
C ILE A 62 -2.43 -3.33 -17.15
N ARG A 63 -1.90 -2.51 -16.24
CA ARG A 63 -2.67 -1.53 -15.47
C ARG A 63 -2.22 -0.11 -15.78
N HIS A 64 -3.10 0.86 -15.59
CA HIS A 64 -2.74 2.28 -15.69
C HIS A 64 -1.90 2.72 -14.49
N ALA A 65 -0.79 3.43 -14.74
CA ALA A 65 0.14 3.81 -13.68
C ALA A 65 -0.40 4.92 -12.76
N ASP A 66 -1.32 5.76 -13.24
CA ASP A 66 -2.00 6.80 -12.46
C ASP A 66 -3.17 6.27 -11.61
N SER A 67 -3.54 5.00 -11.76
CA SER A 67 -4.66 4.45 -11.00
C SER A 67 -4.31 4.45 -9.51
N LYS A 68 -5.33 4.64 -8.65
CA LYS A 68 -5.14 4.93 -7.22
C LYS A 68 -4.10 4.04 -6.52
N LYS A 69 -4.11 2.74 -6.83
CA LYS A 69 -3.20 1.74 -6.22
C LYS A 69 -1.75 1.85 -6.73
N PRO A 70 -1.46 1.75 -8.05
CA PRO A 70 -0.16 2.08 -8.63
C PRO A 70 0.42 3.41 -8.17
N LYS A 71 -0.36 4.49 -8.23
CA LYS A 71 0.09 5.84 -7.89
C LYS A 71 0.58 5.95 -6.46
N SER A 72 -0.18 5.45 -5.48
CA SER A 72 0.24 5.46 -4.07
C SER A 72 1.45 4.58 -3.81
N ARG A 73 1.61 3.50 -4.57
CA ARG A 73 2.71 2.55 -4.37
C ARG A 73 4.03 3.05 -4.96
N LEU A 74 3.98 3.67 -6.14
CA LEU A 74 5.17 4.24 -6.79
C LEU A 74 5.82 5.33 -5.93
N GLN A 75 5.02 6.13 -5.20
CA GLN A 75 5.52 7.18 -4.31
C GLN A 75 6.46 6.66 -3.22
N LEU A 76 6.27 5.42 -2.75
CA LEU A 76 7.11 4.81 -1.72
C LEU A 76 8.54 4.53 -2.21
N TYR A 77 8.76 4.50 -3.53
CA TYR A 77 10.05 4.17 -4.12
C TYR A 77 10.84 5.39 -4.62
N ASN A 78 10.39 6.61 -4.27
CA ASN A 78 11.05 7.84 -4.71
C ASN A 78 12.49 7.95 -4.21
N ASP A 79 12.77 7.43 -3.01
CA ASP A 79 14.11 7.45 -2.41
C ASP A 79 15.07 6.46 -3.11
N PHE A 80 14.53 5.42 -3.74
CA PHE A 80 15.30 4.38 -4.44
C PHE A 80 15.47 4.69 -5.94
N PHE A 81 14.45 5.28 -6.56
CA PHE A 81 14.41 5.64 -7.98
C PHE A 81 14.04 7.12 -8.12
N PRO A 82 15.00 8.06 -7.95
CA PRO A 82 14.71 9.49 -8.00
C PRO A 82 14.14 9.95 -9.36
N GLU A 83 14.47 9.27 -10.45
CA GLU A 83 13.91 9.50 -11.79
C GLU A 83 12.41 9.18 -11.86
N LEU A 84 11.91 8.37 -10.93
CA LEU A 84 10.48 8.08 -10.81
C LEU A 84 9.67 9.32 -10.43
N ILE A 85 10.28 10.30 -9.74
CA ILE A 85 9.63 11.57 -9.38
C ILE A 85 9.20 12.31 -10.66
N GLN A 86 10.04 12.31 -11.70
CA GLN A 86 9.72 12.93 -12.99
C GLN A 86 8.65 12.13 -13.75
N ILE A 87 8.70 10.80 -13.68
CA ILE A 87 7.68 9.94 -14.30
C ILE A 87 6.33 10.10 -13.59
N GLN A 88 6.34 10.40 -12.28
CA GLN A 88 5.14 10.57 -11.46
C GLN A 88 4.31 11.81 -11.82
N THR A 89 4.92 12.85 -12.43
CA THR A 89 4.18 14.02 -12.89
C THR A 89 3.34 13.74 -14.13
N HIS A 90 3.63 12.64 -14.86
CA HIS A 90 2.97 12.27 -16.11
C HIS A 90 2.44 10.81 -16.12
N LEU A 91 2.05 10.25 -14.96
CA LEU A 91 1.59 8.85 -14.85
C LEU A 91 0.42 8.45 -15.78
N GLN A 92 -0.34 9.43 -16.25
CA GLN A 92 -1.44 9.19 -17.19
C GLN A 92 -0.95 8.60 -18.54
N ASP A 93 0.30 8.90 -18.90
CA ASP A 93 0.97 8.49 -20.14
C ASP A 93 1.69 7.14 -20.01
N PHE A 94 1.65 6.53 -18.82
CA PHE A 94 2.34 5.28 -18.52
C PHE A 94 1.41 4.16 -18.05
N SER A 95 1.87 2.93 -18.27
CA SER A 95 1.27 1.71 -17.73
C SER A 95 2.20 1.03 -16.71
N LEU A 96 1.68 0.01 -16.04
CA LEU A 96 2.48 -0.97 -15.30
C LEU A 96 2.22 -2.35 -15.87
N CYS A 97 3.29 -3.01 -16.31
CA CYS A 97 3.21 -4.41 -16.67
C CYS A 97 2.98 -5.26 -15.41
N GLU A 98 2.42 -6.45 -15.59
CA GLU A 98 2.07 -7.34 -14.48
C GLU A 98 3.27 -7.66 -13.59
N LYS A 99 4.44 -7.86 -14.21
CA LYS A 99 5.69 -8.17 -13.50
C LYS A 99 6.15 -7.01 -12.61
N HIS A 100 6.11 -5.78 -13.11
CA HIS A 100 6.45 -4.59 -12.33
C HIS A 100 5.39 -4.25 -11.28
N TYR A 101 4.11 -4.43 -11.61
CA TYR A 101 3.04 -4.31 -10.62
C TYR A 101 3.22 -5.30 -9.47
N ASN A 102 3.50 -6.55 -9.78
CA ASN A 102 3.76 -7.59 -8.80
C ASN A 102 5.07 -7.35 -8.05
N GLN A 103 6.13 -6.89 -8.70
CA GLN A 103 7.39 -6.55 -8.05
C GLN A 103 7.18 -5.44 -7.02
N LEU A 104 6.56 -4.32 -7.40
CA LEU A 104 6.20 -3.24 -6.47
C LEU A 104 5.31 -3.70 -5.31
N TRP A 105 4.53 -4.77 -5.50
CA TRP A 105 3.63 -5.31 -4.49
C TRP A 105 4.26 -6.40 -3.60
N GLN A 106 5.13 -7.23 -4.16
CA GLN A 106 5.87 -8.30 -3.49
C GLN A 106 7.10 -7.78 -2.73
N ILE A 107 7.58 -6.56 -3.04
CA ILE A 107 8.61 -5.87 -2.25
C ILE A 107 8.14 -5.53 -0.82
N ASN A 108 6.88 -5.79 -0.43
CA ASN A 108 6.52 -5.87 1.00
C ASN A 108 7.08 -7.12 1.72
N SER A 109 7.78 -8.02 1.03
CA SER A 109 8.62 -9.05 1.63
C SER A 109 10.02 -8.47 1.76
N SER A 110 10.56 -8.49 2.98
CA SER A 110 11.83 -7.98 3.52
C SER A 110 13.13 -8.15 2.72
N ASP A 111 13.09 -8.68 1.51
CA ASP A 111 14.28 -9.19 0.81
C ASP A 111 14.84 -8.19 -0.22
N PHE A 112 14.04 -7.25 -0.71
CA PHE A 112 14.49 -6.29 -1.74
C PHE A 112 15.03 -4.97 -1.15
N ASP A 113 14.42 -4.47 -0.07
CA ASP A 113 14.85 -3.23 0.59
C ASP A 113 16.26 -3.39 1.20
N ASN A 114 16.58 -4.59 1.70
CA ASN A 114 17.91 -4.89 2.24
C ASN A 114 19.00 -4.98 1.15
N GLU A 115 18.68 -5.54 -0.04
CA GLU A 115 19.67 -5.72 -1.11
C GLU A 115 20.07 -4.40 -1.80
N ILE A 116 19.16 -3.43 -1.87
CA ILE A 116 19.47 -2.09 -2.42
C ILE A 116 20.27 -1.25 -1.43
N VAL A 117 19.90 -1.27 -0.14
CA VAL A 117 20.61 -0.52 0.92
C VAL A 117 22.04 -1.04 1.07
N GLU A 118 22.26 -2.36 1.02
CA GLU A 118 23.60 -2.96 1.15
C GLU A 118 24.50 -2.69 -0.07
N LYS A 119 23.93 -2.59 -1.29
CA LYS A 119 24.69 -2.30 -2.52
C LYS A 119 24.99 -0.80 -2.72
N GLN A 120 24.10 0.11 -2.30
CA GLN A 120 24.37 1.57 -2.35
C GLN A 120 25.51 1.99 -1.40
N ALA A 121 25.63 1.34 -0.23
CA ALA A 121 26.74 1.55 0.67
C ALA A 121 28.09 1.30 -0.03
N ARG A 122 28.21 0.22 -0.82
CA ARG A 122 29.46 -0.11 -1.53
C ARG A 122 29.87 0.91 -2.59
N THR A 123 28.93 1.55 -3.28
CA THR A 123 29.22 2.57 -4.29
C THR A 123 29.65 3.92 -3.70
N GLN A 124 29.18 4.30 -2.51
CA GLN A 124 29.59 5.55 -1.85
C GLN A 124 31.02 5.49 -1.29
N TYR A 125 31.51 4.31 -0.89
CA TYR A 125 32.90 4.14 -0.43
C TYR A 125 33.94 4.20 -1.57
N ALA A 126 33.55 3.90 -2.81
CA ALA A 126 34.47 3.96 -3.96
C ALA A 126 34.79 5.41 -4.41
N HIS A 127 33.97 6.40 -4.02
CA HIS A 127 34.17 7.80 -4.43
C HIS A 127 35.02 8.61 -3.44
N LYS A 128 35.21 8.14 -2.21
CA LYS A 128 36.00 8.84 -1.17
C LYS A 128 37.50 8.51 -1.17
N THR A 129 37.97 7.56 -1.99
CA THR A 129 39.38 7.16 -2.04
C THR A 129 40.23 7.89 -3.08
N ASN A 130 39.66 8.84 -3.84
CA ASN A 130 40.42 9.67 -4.78
C ASN A 130 40.55 11.12 -4.28
N VAL A 131 41.31 11.33 -3.19
CA VAL A 131 41.76 12.66 -2.79
C VAL A 131 43.23 12.60 -2.36
N VAL A 132 44.07 13.08 -3.27
CA VAL A 132 45.39 13.69 -3.09
C VAL A 132 46.57 12.77 -2.74
N GLN A 133 47.30 12.39 -3.79
CA GLN A 133 48.72 12.07 -3.73
C GLN A 133 49.50 13.36 -4.03
N THR A 134 50.05 14.02 -3.00
CA THR A 134 51.07 15.07 -3.18
C THR A 134 52.45 14.43 -3.15
N ASN A 135 53.14 14.50 -4.28
CA ASN A 135 54.58 14.26 -4.39
C ASN A 135 55.35 15.45 -3.82
N GLU A 136 56.47 15.20 -3.12
CA GLU A 136 57.71 16.03 -3.04
C GLU A 136 58.72 15.31 -2.09
N VAL A 137 59.67 14.52 -2.61
CA VAL A 137 61.11 14.79 -2.88
C VAL A 137 62.00 15.06 -1.65
N GLY A 138 63.04 14.21 -1.49
CA GLY A 138 64.27 14.54 -0.74
C GLY A 138 65.02 13.33 -0.16
N VAL A 139 65.88 12.67 -0.94
CA VAL A 139 66.86 11.69 -0.42
C VAL A 139 68.09 12.43 0.10
N GLN A 140 68.46 12.23 1.36
CA GLN A 140 69.81 12.47 1.86
C GLN A 140 70.17 11.37 2.86
N ALA A 141 71.14 10.52 2.53
CA ALA A 141 71.57 9.39 3.34
C ALA A 141 72.96 9.65 3.94
N ASN A 142 73.08 9.70 5.27
CA ASN A 142 74.22 9.25 6.08
C ASN A 142 73.83 9.24 7.60
N PRO A 143 74.64 8.67 8.52
CA PRO A 143 74.53 7.33 9.08
C PRO A 143 73.91 7.32 10.51
N GLU A 144 72.59 7.16 10.63
CA GLU A 144 71.89 6.85 11.89
C GLU A 144 70.89 5.71 11.67
N THR A 145 71.38 4.53 11.28
CA THR A 145 70.51 3.43 10.84
C THR A 145 69.74 2.74 11.97
N HIS A 146 70.03 3.05 13.24
CA HIS A 146 69.30 2.48 14.39
C HIS A 146 68.09 3.33 14.84
N GLU A 147 68.18 4.67 14.85
CA GLU A 147 67.05 5.53 15.24
C GLU A 147 65.95 5.57 14.17
N ILE A 148 66.31 5.52 12.88
CA ILE A 148 65.35 5.48 11.77
C ILE A 148 64.55 4.17 11.79
N GLY A 149 65.20 3.04 12.08
CA GLY A 149 64.53 1.73 12.17
C GLY A 149 63.52 1.66 13.33
N ILE A 150 63.84 2.30 14.45
CA ILE A 150 62.95 2.38 15.63
C ILE A 150 61.77 3.32 15.34
N GLN A 151 61.98 4.51 14.77
CA GLN A 151 60.90 5.43 14.41
C GLN A 151 59.95 4.85 13.35
N VAL A 152 60.45 4.12 12.36
CA VAL A 152 59.60 3.47 11.34
C VAL A 152 58.75 2.36 11.99
N ALA A 153 59.29 1.61 12.94
CA ALA A 153 58.54 0.60 13.69
C ALA A 153 57.43 1.23 14.57
N ASP A 154 57.72 2.34 15.24
CA ASP A 154 56.75 3.06 16.08
C ASP A 154 55.60 3.66 15.25
N ILE A 155 55.89 4.20 14.06
CA ILE A 155 54.86 4.69 13.13
C ILE A 155 53.94 3.56 12.66
N MET A 156 54.51 2.38 12.35
CA MET A 156 53.74 1.20 11.96
C MET A 156 52.89 0.69 13.12
N LEU A 157 53.43 0.66 14.34
CA LEU A 157 52.72 0.25 15.55
C LEU A 157 51.52 1.17 15.82
N HIS A 158 51.73 2.48 15.81
CA HIS A 158 50.66 3.47 16.00
C HIS A 158 49.58 3.37 14.90
N THR A 159 49.99 3.08 13.65
CA THR A 159 49.04 2.87 12.54
C THR A 159 48.18 1.63 12.77
N LEU A 160 48.78 0.54 13.24
CA LEU A 160 48.07 -0.69 13.62
C LEU A 160 47.12 -0.46 14.79
N GLU A 161 47.58 0.21 15.85
CA GLU A 161 46.75 0.58 17.01
C GLU A 161 45.53 1.42 16.60
N THR A 162 45.75 2.42 15.74
CA THR A 162 44.66 3.24 15.18
C THR A 162 43.66 2.39 14.42
N ARG A 163 44.14 1.40 13.63
CA ARG A 163 43.27 0.50 12.88
C ARG A 163 42.50 -0.46 13.79
N VAL A 164 43.13 -0.98 14.84
CA VAL A 164 42.48 -1.83 15.84
C VAL A 164 41.38 -1.04 16.54
N CYS A 165 41.65 0.18 17.01
CA CYS A 165 40.63 1.05 17.62
C CYS A 165 39.46 1.31 16.67
N PHE A 166 39.72 1.60 15.39
CA PHE A 166 38.67 1.80 14.40
C PHE A 166 37.81 0.54 14.16
N LEU A 167 38.45 -0.63 14.05
CA LEU A 167 37.73 -1.89 13.90
C LEU A 167 36.91 -2.22 15.15
N GLN A 168 37.43 -1.93 16.34
CA GLN A 168 36.73 -2.09 17.61
C GLN A 168 35.46 -1.23 17.63
N SER A 169 35.54 0.05 17.28
CA SER A 169 34.37 0.93 17.23
C SER A 169 33.32 0.47 16.20
N GLN A 170 33.76 -0.06 15.06
CA GLN A 170 32.82 -0.63 14.09
C GLN A 170 32.14 -1.90 14.63
N LEU A 171 32.89 -2.77 15.31
CA LEU A 171 32.34 -3.97 15.93
C LEU A 171 31.31 -3.60 17.00
N ASP A 172 31.62 -2.65 17.88
CA ASP A 172 30.70 -2.18 18.93
C ASP A 172 29.42 -1.61 18.32
N SER A 173 29.54 -0.81 17.25
CA SER A 173 28.38 -0.29 16.51
C SER A 173 27.52 -1.42 15.92
N LYS A 174 28.15 -2.47 15.38
CA LYS A 174 27.41 -3.61 14.82
C LYS A 174 26.76 -4.48 15.89
N VAL A 175 27.37 -4.59 17.08
CA VAL A 175 26.75 -5.27 18.23
C VAL A 175 25.46 -4.57 18.65
N ILE A 176 25.47 -3.24 18.72
CA ILE A 176 24.25 -2.46 19.05
C ILE A 176 23.17 -2.63 17.99
N GLU A 177 23.54 -2.59 16.70
CA GLU A 177 22.59 -2.79 15.59
C GLU A 177 21.94 -4.18 15.64
N VAL A 178 22.71 -5.22 15.93
CA VAL A 178 22.18 -6.59 16.07
C VAL A 178 21.20 -6.70 17.25
N GLU A 179 21.50 -6.07 18.37
CA GLU A 179 20.60 -6.09 19.52
C GLU A 179 19.30 -5.31 19.25
N ASP A 180 19.36 -4.17 18.57
CA ASP A 180 18.15 -3.45 18.13
C ASP A 180 17.30 -4.30 17.19
N LEU A 181 17.91 -4.93 16.19
CA LEU A 181 17.20 -5.81 15.25
C LEU A 181 16.55 -6.99 15.97
N LYS A 182 17.24 -7.60 16.94
CA LYS A 182 16.69 -8.68 17.76
C LYS A 182 15.47 -8.22 18.56
N ASN A 183 15.53 -7.06 19.21
CA ASN A 183 14.40 -6.50 19.96
C ASN A 183 13.20 -6.19 19.05
N ARG A 184 13.46 -5.63 17.86
CA ARG A 184 12.42 -5.37 16.85
C ARG A 184 11.77 -6.67 16.35
N LEU A 185 12.56 -7.72 16.19
CA LEU A 185 12.06 -9.03 15.79
C LEU A 185 11.18 -9.65 16.86
N GLU A 186 11.58 -9.59 18.14
CA GLU A 186 10.79 -10.07 19.26
C GLU A 186 9.44 -9.35 19.35
N TYR A 187 9.44 -8.02 19.25
CA TYR A 187 8.21 -7.23 19.19
C TYR A 187 7.31 -7.59 18.01
N ALA A 188 7.89 -7.83 16.83
CA ALA A 188 7.12 -8.25 15.66
C ALA A 188 6.48 -9.63 15.86
N TYR A 189 7.18 -10.57 16.51
CA TYR A 189 6.62 -11.88 16.85
C TYR A 189 5.45 -11.76 17.84
N ASP A 190 5.61 -11.00 18.92
CA ASP A 190 4.55 -10.77 19.90
C ASP A 190 3.31 -10.16 19.23
N TYR A 191 3.51 -9.15 18.38
CA TYR A 191 2.42 -8.54 17.62
C TYR A 191 1.69 -9.56 16.73
N VAL A 192 2.42 -10.42 16.03
CA VAL A 192 1.82 -11.45 15.17
C VAL A 192 1.02 -12.44 16.02
N ILE A 193 1.55 -12.89 17.16
CA ILE A 193 0.87 -13.82 18.06
C ILE A 193 -0.43 -13.21 18.60
N GLU A 194 -0.39 -11.96 19.07
CA GLU A 194 -1.58 -11.25 19.55
C GLU A 194 -2.62 -11.06 18.43
N SER A 195 -2.17 -10.62 17.25
CA SER A 195 -3.06 -10.39 16.10
C SER A 195 -3.74 -11.68 15.65
N TRP A 196 -3.01 -12.80 15.67
CA TRP A 196 -3.53 -14.12 15.35
C TRP A 196 -4.61 -14.56 16.35
N GLY A 197 -4.38 -14.34 17.65
CA GLY A 197 -5.37 -14.59 18.70
C GLY A 197 -6.68 -13.83 18.45
N ARG A 198 -6.58 -12.52 18.14
CA ARG A 198 -7.76 -11.70 17.81
C ARG A 198 -8.51 -12.20 16.57
N VAL A 199 -7.79 -12.62 15.53
CA VAL A 199 -8.40 -13.18 14.31
C VAL A 199 -9.16 -14.46 14.60
N GLN A 200 -8.64 -15.33 15.48
CA GLN A 200 -9.33 -16.55 15.89
C GLN A 200 -10.63 -16.25 16.65
N GLU A 201 -10.61 -15.28 17.57
CA GLU A 201 -11.81 -14.83 18.29
C GLU A 201 -12.87 -14.26 17.34
N ILE A 202 -12.46 -13.37 16.42
CA ILE A 202 -13.35 -12.81 15.40
C ILE A 202 -13.94 -13.93 14.53
N SER A 203 -13.13 -14.91 14.14
CA SER A 203 -13.61 -16.04 13.35
C SER A 203 -14.67 -16.87 14.09
N LYS A 204 -14.52 -17.03 15.42
CA LYS A 204 -15.50 -17.73 16.24
C LYS A 204 -16.82 -16.96 16.29
N VAL A 205 -16.78 -15.68 16.63
CA VAL A 205 -17.97 -14.82 16.68
C VAL A 205 -18.67 -14.75 15.32
N ASN A 206 -17.91 -14.63 14.23
CA ASN A 206 -18.48 -14.61 12.88
C ASN A 206 -19.23 -15.91 12.55
N LYS A 207 -18.71 -17.06 12.98
CA LYS A 207 -19.38 -18.35 12.77
C LYS A 207 -20.72 -18.41 13.53
N GLU A 208 -20.71 -18.04 14.81
CA GLU A 208 -21.93 -17.97 15.63
C GLU A 208 -22.96 -17.01 15.02
N LEU A 209 -22.50 -15.85 14.53
CA LEU A 209 -23.36 -14.86 13.89
C LEU A 209 -23.96 -15.38 12.58
N ILE A 210 -23.20 -16.11 11.76
CA ILE A 210 -23.69 -16.75 10.54
C ILE A 210 -24.77 -17.79 10.87
N GLU A 211 -24.54 -18.63 11.87
CA GLU A 211 -25.50 -19.65 12.32
C GLU A 211 -26.81 -18.99 12.80
N LEU A 212 -26.71 -17.94 13.62
CA LEU A 212 -27.86 -17.17 14.07
C LEU A 212 -28.60 -16.51 12.90
N ASN A 213 -27.88 -15.91 11.95
CA ASN A 213 -28.48 -15.27 10.79
C ASN A 213 -29.23 -16.28 9.92
N ASN A 214 -28.66 -17.47 9.70
CA ASN A 214 -29.31 -18.54 8.96
C ASN A 214 -30.57 -19.03 9.67
N ALA A 215 -30.54 -19.20 10.99
CA ALA A 215 -31.70 -19.58 11.79
C ALA A 215 -32.82 -18.51 11.72
N LEU A 216 -32.47 -17.23 11.83
CA LEU A 216 -33.41 -16.12 11.69
C LEU A 216 -34.01 -16.05 10.29
N LYS A 217 -33.18 -16.21 9.25
CA LYS A 217 -33.62 -16.23 7.86
C LYS A 217 -34.59 -17.38 7.59
N TYR A 218 -34.32 -18.56 8.16
CA TYR A 218 -35.24 -19.70 8.09
C TYR A 218 -36.57 -19.39 8.79
N LYS A 219 -36.53 -18.88 10.03
CA LYS A 219 -37.74 -18.47 10.78
C LYS A 219 -38.55 -17.42 10.01
N TRP A 220 -37.89 -16.43 9.42
CA TRP A 220 -38.53 -15.38 8.64
C TRP A 220 -39.24 -15.94 7.41
N LYS A 221 -38.55 -16.77 6.62
CA LYS A 221 -39.11 -17.40 5.42
C LYS A 221 -40.32 -18.27 5.74
N ASN A 222 -40.30 -18.95 6.89
CA ASN A 222 -41.31 -19.93 7.27
C ASN A 222 -42.36 -19.39 8.25
N ARG A 223 -42.36 -18.08 8.52
CA ARG A 223 -43.29 -17.46 9.48
C ARG A 223 -44.75 -17.61 9.03
N TYR A 224 -45.00 -17.50 7.73
CA TYR A 224 -46.34 -17.47 7.13
C TYR A 224 -46.50 -18.45 5.97
N ASP A 225 -45.67 -19.49 5.93
CA ASP A 225 -45.61 -20.48 4.84
C ASP A 225 -46.89 -21.33 4.72
N SER A 226 -47.69 -21.41 5.77
CA SER A 226 -48.96 -22.14 5.80
C SER A 226 -50.12 -21.23 6.18
N GLN A 227 -51.30 -21.58 5.69
CA GLN A 227 -52.53 -20.86 6.01
C GLN A 227 -52.82 -20.87 7.52
N ARG A 228 -52.55 -22.00 8.20
CA ARG A 228 -52.69 -22.12 9.65
C ARG A 228 -51.86 -21.09 10.39
N LYS A 229 -50.56 -20.97 10.09
CA LYS A 229 -49.68 -19.98 10.73
C LYS A 229 -50.13 -18.53 10.47
N ARG A 230 -50.62 -18.24 9.26
CA ARG A 230 -51.18 -16.91 8.94
C ARG A 230 -52.40 -16.60 9.82
N ILE A 231 -53.33 -17.54 9.95
CA ILE A 231 -54.53 -17.37 10.78
C ILE A 231 -54.15 -17.23 12.26
N GLU A 232 -53.25 -18.08 12.77
CA GLU A 232 -52.78 -18.02 14.17
C GLU A 232 -52.15 -16.66 14.49
N SER A 233 -51.34 -16.08 13.59
CA SER A 233 -50.78 -14.74 13.81
C SER A 233 -51.81 -13.62 13.75
N VAL A 234 -52.82 -13.70 12.88
CA VAL A 234 -53.93 -12.71 12.87
C VAL A 234 -54.70 -12.76 14.19
N ILE A 235 -54.96 -13.97 14.71
CA ILE A 235 -55.60 -14.14 16.02
C ILE A 235 -54.74 -13.54 17.13
N GLN A 236 -53.42 -13.75 17.10
CA GLN A 236 -52.51 -13.17 18.08
C GLN A 236 -52.53 -11.64 18.05
N ILE A 237 -52.43 -11.04 16.87
CA ILE A 237 -52.48 -9.57 16.69
C ILE A 237 -53.81 -9.03 17.23
N ALA A 238 -54.94 -9.62 16.86
CA ALA A 238 -56.25 -9.19 17.34
C ALA A 238 -56.40 -9.30 18.86
N ASN A 239 -55.79 -10.34 19.47
CA ASN A 239 -55.79 -10.49 20.93
C ASN A 239 -54.93 -9.42 21.61
N GLU A 240 -53.75 -9.10 21.07
CA GLU A 240 -52.86 -8.05 21.57
C GLU A 240 -53.49 -6.66 21.42
N GLU A 241 -54.08 -6.34 20.26
CA GLU A 241 -54.81 -5.09 20.04
C GLU A 241 -55.98 -4.93 21.02
N ARG A 242 -56.74 -6.01 21.25
CA ARG A 242 -57.82 -5.99 22.24
C ARG A 242 -57.28 -5.73 23.65
N GLN A 243 -56.14 -6.31 24.02
CA GLN A 243 -55.53 -6.06 25.33
C GLN A 243 -55.09 -4.61 25.47
N ASN A 244 -54.41 -4.06 24.46
CA ASN A 244 -53.99 -2.66 24.46
C ASN A 244 -55.19 -1.71 24.61
N VAL A 245 -56.31 -1.99 23.92
CA VAL A 245 -57.54 -1.19 24.07
C VAL A 245 -58.08 -1.28 25.50
N TYR A 246 -58.05 -2.45 26.13
CA TYR A 246 -58.45 -2.58 27.53
C TYR A 246 -57.53 -1.80 28.47
N ASP A 247 -56.22 -1.89 28.26
CA ASP A 247 -55.23 -1.16 29.06
C ASP A 247 -55.40 0.38 28.90
N ASP A 248 -55.72 0.84 27.69
CA ASP A 248 -56.03 2.26 27.40
C ASP A 248 -57.32 2.71 28.10
N ILE A 249 -58.40 1.93 28.00
CA ILE A 249 -59.68 2.21 28.67
C ILE A 249 -59.49 2.23 30.19
N GLU A 250 -58.74 1.25 30.72
CA GLU A 250 -58.43 1.16 32.14
C GLU A 250 -57.67 2.42 32.59
N SER A 251 -56.64 2.81 31.83
CA SER A 251 -55.86 4.03 32.08
C SER A 251 -56.74 5.29 32.05
N LEU A 252 -57.70 5.39 31.12
CA LEU A 252 -58.66 6.49 31.07
C LEU A 252 -59.58 6.51 32.30
N ILE A 253 -60.17 5.38 32.67
CA ILE A 253 -61.07 5.27 33.83
C ILE A 253 -60.35 5.67 35.13
N PHE A 254 -59.10 5.27 35.28
CA PHE A 254 -58.33 5.54 36.48
C PHE A 254 -57.64 6.92 36.48
N ASN A 255 -57.50 7.58 35.33
CA ASN A 255 -57.06 8.97 35.23
C ASN A 255 -58.23 9.96 35.46
N LYS A 256 -58.72 9.99 36.70
CA LYS A 256 -59.85 10.84 37.11
C LYS A 256 -59.61 12.34 36.91
N GLU A 257 -58.35 12.78 36.88
CA GLU A 257 -57.96 14.17 36.66
C GLU A 257 -58.36 14.68 35.28
N GLN A 258 -58.41 13.80 34.27
CA GLN A 258 -58.72 14.17 32.89
C GLN A 258 -60.23 14.41 32.65
N PHE A 259 -61.09 13.89 33.53
CA PHE A 259 -62.55 14.07 33.49
C PHE A 259 -63.07 15.09 34.50
N LEU A 260 -62.19 15.65 35.34
CA LEU A 260 -62.49 16.80 36.18
C LEU A 260 -62.35 18.07 35.31
N PHE A 261 -63.45 18.50 34.70
CA PHE A 261 -63.53 19.86 34.17
C PHE A 261 -63.57 20.88 35.32
N ASN A 262 -62.89 22.02 35.10
CA ASN A 262 -63.07 23.28 35.84
C ASN A 262 -64.54 23.62 36.11
#